data_AF-A0A0G0VIY0-F1
#
_entry.id   AF-A0A0G0VIY0-F1
#
_cell.length_a   1.000
_cell.length_b   1.000
_cell.length_c   1.000
_cell.angle_alpha   90.00
_cell.angle_beta   90.00
_cell.angle_gamma   90.00
#
_symmetry.space_group_name_H-M   'P 1'
#
loop_
_entity.id
_entity.type
_entity.pdbx_description
1 polymer ?
#
loop_
_entity_poly.entity_id
_entity_poly.type
_entity_poly.pdbx_seq_one_letter_code
_entity_poly.pdbx_strand_id
1 'polypeptide(L)'
;MRGIRYWYSNTNTNQTRNILLTCAVVAVLALILIGFGIASVVPKPEAPAATEAPALPTATFVPPTATPALPTPTPVILPTATTIPSLIQSDDWKLTWLSGADKDRGDGTTFRQSTSKWNLRKVAPELWPTFPNVPNPLVPEFRVINGNQVPDGLESAMDETNFCQQLAGEACHVPVAAMHYLYFSGDYDIPNVGSCKENGNRIGCMLVIVNVGGVTSDFTGVFGQGFRLHARYFNGNALDMGIWALTSHGANTMMNLNSALNPTNLQNAGANCSVPIGCKGVHIQVVFVSGNELLLDLTTLVTR
;
A
#
# COMPACT_ATOMS: atom_id res chain seq x y z
N MET A 1 -23.99 -26.22 51.39
CA MET A 1 -24.00 -25.27 52.52
C MET A 1 -22.74 -24.40 52.44
N ARG A 2 -22.94 -23.10 52.65
CA ARG A 2 -22.05 -21.91 52.57
C ARG A 2 -20.53 -22.14 52.51
N GLY A 3 -19.90 -21.63 51.45
CA GLY A 3 -18.46 -21.42 51.34
C GLY A 3 -18.16 -20.00 50.84
N ILE A 4 -17.47 -19.24 51.67
CA ILE A 4 -17.11 -17.82 51.55
C ILE A 4 -16.02 -17.65 50.47
N ARG A 5 -16.22 -16.75 49.49
CA ARG A 5 -15.17 -16.33 48.55
C ARG A 5 -14.43 -15.12 49.12
N TYR A 6 -13.13 -15.29 49.34
CA TYR A 6 -12.21 -14.22 49.66
C TYR A 6 -11.89 -13.38 48.41
N TRP A 7 -11.96 -12.07 48.57
CA TRP A 7 -11.35 -11.06 47.71
C TRP A 7 -9.83 -11.09 47.93
N TYR A 8 -9.05 -11.19 46.85
CA TYR A 8 -7.64 -10.79 46.85
C TYR A 8 -7.42 -9.70 45.81
N SER A 9 -7.11 -8.50 46.32
CA SER A 9 -6.62 -7.35 45.57
C SER A 9 -5.20 -7.66 45.07
N ASN A 10 -4.98 -7.59 43.76
CA ASN A 10 -3.67 -7.75 43.15
C ASN A 10 -3.13 -6.35 42.80
N THR A 11 -2.28 -5.81 43.67
CA THR A 11 -1.58 -4.54 43.43
C THR A 11 -0.06 -4.76 43.49
N ASN A 12 0.64 -4.13 42.55
CA ASN A 12 2.09 -3.89 42.49
C ASN A 12 3.07 -5.03 42.11
N THR A 13 3.05 -5.41 40.83
CA THR A 13 4.17 -6.10 40.15
C THR A 13 4.92 -5.27 39.10
N ASN A 14 4.49 -4.03 38.82
CA ASN A 14 5.10 -3.20 37.78
C ASN A 14 6.24 -2.29 38.27
N GLN A 15 6.42 -2.11 39.59
CA GLN A 15 7.42 -1.17 40.10
C GLN A 15 8.83 -1.77 40.24
N THR A 16 8.96 -3.10 40.31
CA THR A 16 10.25 -3.80 40.44
C THR A 16 10.95 -4.08 39.10
N ARG A 17 10.23 -4.10 37.96
CA ARG A 17 10.85 -4.30 36.64
C ARG A 17 11.60 -3.07 36.11
N ASN A 18 11.21 -1.86 36.50
CA ASN A 18 11.84 -0.65 36.01
C ASN A 18 13.20 -0.35 36.67
N ILE A 19 13.45 -0.82 37.90
CA ILE A 19 14.73 -0.56 38.59
C ILE A 19 15.85 -1.46 38.05
N LEU A 20 15.53 -2.70 37.65
CA LEU A 20 16.52 -3.64 37.10
C LEU A 20 16.99 -3.28 35.68
N LEU A 21 16.15 -2.64 34.86
CA LEU A 21 16.55 -2.23 33.52
C LEU A 21 17.49 -1.03 33.52
N THR A 22 17.33 -0.09 34.46
CA THR A 22 18.15 1.13 34.50
C THR A 22 19.59 0.84 34.93
N CYS A 23 19.82 -0.13 35.83
CA CYS A 23 21.18 -0.51 36.25
C CYS A 23 21.98 -1.20 35.13
N ALA A 24 21.33 -1.95 34.24
CA ALA A 24 22.01 -2.64 33.14
C ALA A 24 22.52 -1.67 32.06
N VAL A 25 21.77 -0.60 31.76
CA VAL A 25 22.15 0.40 30.73
C VAL A 25 23.36 1.24 31.17
N VAL A 26 23.44 1.57 32.47
CA VAL A 26 24.58 2.34 33.02
C VAL A 26 25.89 1.53 33.00
N ALA A 27 25.82 0.22 33.25
CA ALA A 27 27.00 -0.65 33.22
C ALA A 27 27.57 -0.84 31.80
N VAL A 28 26.71 -0.91 30.78
CA VAL A 28 27.15 -1.05 29.38
C VAL A 28 27.78 0.25 28.84
N LEU A 29 27.25 1.41 29.23
CA LEU A 29 27.82 2.72 28.85
C LEU A 29 29.21 2.97 29.48
N ALA A 30 29.46 2.47 30.69
CA ALA A 30 30.76 2.59 31.34
C ALA A 30 31.86 1.73 30.67
N LEU A 31 31.49 0.61 30.04
CA LEU A 31 32.45 -0.26 29.33
C LEU A 31 32.87 0.29 27.96
N ILE A 32 32.01 1.07 27.29
CA ILE A 32 32.32 1.64 25.97
C ILE A 32 33.34 2.79 26.08
N LEU A 33 33.38 3.50 27.22
CA LEU A 33 34.29 4.64 27.44
C LEU A 33 35.74 4.24 27.79
N ILE A 34 36.02 2.98 28.11
CA ILE A 34 37.37 2.50 28.46
C ILE A 34 38.11 1.92 27.23
N GLY A 35 37.42 1.73 26.10
CA GLY A 35 37.99 1.09 24.89
C GLY A 35 38.72 1.99 23.89
N PHE A 36 38.63 3.32 24.00
CA PHE A 36 39.23 4.26 23.03
C PHE A 36 40.48 4.94 23.60
N GLY A 37 41.53 4.17 23.83
CA GLY A 37 42.76 4.67 24.44
C GLY A 37 44.02 3.91 24.06
N ILE A 38 44.24 3.65 22.76
CA ILE A 38 45.56 3.23 22.27
C ILE A 38 45.83 3.92 20.93
N ALA A 39 46.52 5.06 20.98
CA ALA A 39 47.11 5.69 19.80
C ALA A 39 48.35 4.89 19.39
N SER A 40 48.21 4.05 18.36
CA SER A 40 49.36 3.42 17.71
C SER A 40 50.08 4.45 16.84
N VAL A 41 51.31 4.79 17.24
CA VAL A 41 52.27 5.55 16.44
C VAL A 41 52.65 4.69 15.23
N VAL A 42 52.13 5.03 14.05
CA VAL A 42 52.54 4.39 12.79
C VAL A 42 53.84 5.07 12.31
N PRO A 43 54.95 4.33 12.13
CA PRO A 43 56.15 4.90 11.55
C PRO A 43 55.92 5.25 10.07
N LYS A 44 56.33 6.46 9.70
CA LYS A 44 56.33 6.97 8.32
C LYS A 44 57.18 6.05 7.43
N PRO A 45 56.62 5.43 6.37
CA PRO A 45 57.41 4.62 5.45
C PRO A 45 58.33 5.50 4.62
N GLU A 46 59.60 5.14 4.56
CA GLU A 46 60.56 5.59 3.56
C GLU A 46 60.07 5.20 2.15
N ALA A 47 60.21 6.12 1.20
CA ALA A 47 59.81 5.90 -0.19
C ALA A 47 60.69 4.83 -0.85
N PRO A 48 60.12 3.76 -1.45
CA PRO A 48 60.89 2.84 -2.27
C PRO A 48 61.27 3.50 -3.61
N ALA A 49 62.48 3.22 -4.07
CA ALA A 49 62.97 3.61 -5.38
C ALA A 49 62.04 3.12 -6.50
N ALA A 50 61.80 3.99 -7.48
CA ALA A 50 60.96 3.72 -8.64
C ALA A 50 61.47 2.48 -9.41
N THR A 51 60.68 1.42 -9.39
CA THR A 51 60.85 0.26 -10.26
C THR A 51 59.92 0.44 -11.45
N GLU A 52 60.46 0.46 -12.67
CA GLU A 52 59.67 0.53 -13.90
C GLU A 52 58.70 -0.65 -13.95
N ALA A 53 57.40 -0.34 -13.96
CA ALA A 53 56.35 -1.32 -14.16
C ALA A 53 56.34 -1.80 -15.62
N PRO A 54 56.08 -3.09 -15.89
CA PRO A 54 55.90 -3.57 -17.26
C PRO A 54 54.67 -2.88 -17.88
N ALA A 55 54.80 -2.47 -19.14
CA ALA A 55 53.70 -1.87 -19.89
C ALA A 55 52.46 -2.80 -19.86
N LEU A 56 51.36 -2.29 -19.30
CA LEU A 56 50.08 -2.98 -19.37
C LEU A 56 49.65 -3.11 -20.84
N PRO A 57 49.08 -4.26 -21.25
CA PRO A 57 48.49 -4.39 -22.56
C PRO A 57 47.35 -3.38 -22.68
N THR A 58 47.38 -2.57 -23.73
CA THR A 58 46.31 -1.65 -24.10
C THR A 58 45.01 -2.44 -24.23
N ALA A 59 44.10 -2.29 -23.27
CA ALA A 59 42.78 -2.88 -23.34
C ALA A 59 42.04 -2.26 -24.54
N THR A 60 41.84 -3.04 -25.59
CA THR A 60 41.02 -2.64 -26.72
C THR A 60 39.59 -2.47 -26.22
N PHE A 61 39.12 -1.22 -26.17
CA PHE A 61 37.74 -0.91 -25.82
C PHE A 61 36.83 -1.46 -26.92
N VAL A 62 36.19 -2.60 -26.64
CA VAL A 62 35.09 -3.09 -27.45
C VAL A 62 33.86 -2.28 -27.03
N PRO A 63 33.34 -1.38 -27.89
CA PRO A 63 32.11 -0.67 -27.55
C PRO A 63 31.01 -1.70 -27.28
N PRO A 64 30.17 -1.51 -26.26
CA PRO A 64 29.08 -2.44 -25.98
C PRO A 64 28.24 -2.58 -27.24
N THR A 65 28.09 -3.82 -27.72
CA THR A 65 27.13 -4.15 -28.77
C THR A 65 25.78 -3.63 -28.30
N ALA A 66 25.17 -2.74 -29.09
CA ALA A 66 23.87 -2.18 -28.75
C ALA A 66 22.91 -3.33 -28.45
N THR A 67 22.54 -3.47 -27.18
CA THR A 67 21.45 -4.36 -26.77
C THR A 67 20.25 -3.99 -27.62
N PRO A 68 19.62 -4.96 -28.31
CA PRO A 68 18.38 -4.68 -29.04
C PRO A 68 17.44 -3.96 -28.09
N ALA A 69 17.06 -2.73 -28.44
CA ALA A 69 16.07 -1.99 -27.67
C ALA A 69 14.86 -2.93 -27.55
N LEU A 70 14.47 -3.27 -26.32
CA LEU A 70 13.19 -3.93 -26.11
C LEU A 70 12.15 -3.07 -26.83
N PRO A 71 11.22 -3.67 -27.60
CA PRO A 71 10.15 -2.91 -28.21
C PRO A 71 9.49 -2.09 -27.13
N THR A 72 9.52 -0.76 -27.28
CA THR A 72 8.76 0.15 -26.43
C THR A 72 7.32 -0.36 -26.45
N PRO A 73 6.73 -0.76 -25.31
CA PRO A 73 5.37 -1.25 -25.30
C PRO A 73 4.49 -0.16 -25.89
N THR A 74 3.85 -0.47 -27.02
CA THR A 74 2.86 0.43 -27.61
C THR A 74 1.76 0.60 -26.58
N PRO A 75 1.40 1.83 -26.15
CA PRO A 75 0.30 2.02 -25.22
C PRO A 75 -0.95 1.39 -25.81
N VAL A 76 -1.46 0.36 -25.13
CA VAL A 76 -2.71 -0.29 -25.52
C VAL A 76 -3.80 0.72 -25.23
N ILE A 77 -4.38 1.30 -26.28
CA ILE A 77 -5.57 2.12 -26.17
C ILE A 77 -6.66 1.20 -25.61
N LEU A 78 -7.04 1.40 -24.35
CA LEU A 78 -8.17 0.67 -23.77
C LEU A 78 -9.40 0.97 -24.63
N PRO A 79 -10.16 -0.04 -25.07
CA PRO A 79 -11.45 0.20 -25.69
C PRO A 79 -12.32 0.99 -24.71
N THR A 80 -13.04 1.99 -25.22
CA THR A 80 -14.01 2.74 -24.42
C THR A 80 -14.97 1.75 -23.77
N ALA A 81 -14.92 1.64 -22.45
CA ALA A 81 -15.76 0.68 -21.75
C ALA A 81 -17.23 1.09 -21.92
N THR A 82 -18.03 0.21 -22.54
CA THR A 82 -19.46 0.45 -22.67
C THR A 82 -20.09 0.23 -21.30
N THR A 83 -20.58 1.30 -20.68
CA THR A 83 -21.30 1.24 -19.41
C THR A 83 -22.63 0.51 -19.61
N ILE A 84 -22.89 -0.51 -18.81
CA ILE A 84 -24.19 -1.18 -18.81
C ILE A 84 -25.05 -0.50 -17.74
N PRO A 85 -26.18 0.13 -18.10
CA PRO A 85 -27.01 0.89 -17.17
C PRO A 85 -27.61 -0.04 -16.11
N SER A 86 -26.91 -0.14 -14.98
CA SER A 86 -27.38 -0.80 -13.75
C SER A 86 -26.65 -0.15 -12.59
N LEU A 87 -27.05 1.09 -12.27
CA LEU A 87 -26.59 1.74 -11.06
C LEU A 87 -27.28 1.07 -9.87
N ILE A 88 -26.52 0.29 -9.12
CA ILE A 88 -26.98 -0.26 -7.84
C ILE A 88 -26.28 0.54 -6.75
N GLN A 89 -27.05 1.08 -5.80
CA GLN A 89 -26.48 1.61 -4.56
C GLN A 89 -26.40 0.47 -3.55
N SER A 90 -25.22 0.25 -2.96
CA SER A 90 -25.00 -0.70 -1.87
C SER A 90 -24.18 -0.02 -0.80
N ASP A 91 -24.73 0.19 0.40
CA ASP A 91 -24.02 0.77 1.56
C ASP A 91 -23.10 1.97 1.21
N ASP A 92 -23.67 2.99 0.56
CA ASP A 92 -23.00 4.23 0.08
C ASP A 92 -22.04 4.08 -1.11
N TRP A 93 -21.89 2.88 -1.67
CA TRP A 93 -21.20 2.68 -2.93
C TRP A 93 -22.12 2.94 -4.12
N LYS A 94 -21.60 3.68 -5.10
CA LYS A 94 -22.13 3.78 -6.45
C LYS A 94 -21.44 2.72 -7.32
N LEU A 95 -22.19 1.71 -7.75
CA LEU A 95 -21.70 0.64 -8.63
C LEU A 95 -21.95 0.97 -10.10
N THR A 96 -20.93 0.86 -10.94
CA THR A 96 -21.04 0.91 -12.39
C THR A 96 -20.51 -0.37 -13.01
N TRP A 97 -21.40 -1.16 -13.59
CA TRP A 97 -21.02 -2.35 -14.35
C TRP A 97 -20.55 -1.98 -15.76
N LEU A 98 -19.46 -2.60 -16.19
CA LEU A 98 -18.84 -2.39 -17.50
C LEU A 98 -19.00 -3.64 -18.35
N SER A 99 -18.93 -3.50 -19.67
CA SER A 99 -19.13 -4.60 -20.62
C SER A 99 -18.27 -5.84 -20.36
N GLY A 100 -17.09 -5.66 -19.76
CA GLY A 100 -16.20 -6.75 -19.41
C GLY A 100 -16.77 -7.70 -18.35
N ALA A 101 -17.65 -7.22 -17.46
CA ALA A 101 -18.15 -8.03 -16.34
C ALA A 101 -19.08 -9.18 -16.76
N ASP A 102 -19.65 -9.11 -17.97
CA ASP A 102 -20.55 -10.12 -18.51
C ASP A 102 -19.85 -11.13 -19.43
N LYS A 103 -18.53 -10.98 -19.63
CA LYS A 103 -17.72 -11.98 -20.34
C LYS A 103 -17.52 -13.22 -19.46
N ASP A 104 -17.59 -14.39 -20.06
CA ASP A 104 -17.28 -15.66 -19.40
C ASP A 104 -15.80 -15.67 -18.95
N ARG A 105 -15.57 -16.04 -17.69
CA ARG A 105 -14.24 -16.15 -17.09
C ARG A 105 -13.51 -17.43 -17.46
N GLY A 106 -14.14 -18.31 -18.24
CA GLY A 106 -13.62 -19.62 -18.63
C GLY A 106 -14.02 -20.75 -17.68
N ASP A 107 -14.80 -20.44 -16.65
CA ASP A 107 -15.39 -21.40 -15.69
C ASP A 107 -16.91 -21.52 -15.84
N GLY A 108 -17.49 -20.91 -16.89
CA GLY A 108 -18.93 -20.89 -17.14
C GLY A 108 -19.68 -19.85 -16.28
N THR A 109 -18.95 -18.97 -15.57
CA THR A 109 -19.53 -17.86 -14.80
C THR A 109 -18.96 -16.51 -15.26
N THR A 110 -19.78 -15.46 -15.14
CA THR A 110 -19.32 -14.09 -15.40
C THR A 110 -18.77 -13.45 -14.12
N PHE A 111 -17.97 -12.40 -14.26
CA PHE A 111 -17.53 -11.62 -13.10
C PHE A 111 -18.74 -11.10 -12.32
N ARG A 112 -19.73 -10.51 -13.01
CA ARG A 112 -20.97 -10.01 -12.40
C ARG A 112 -21.68 -11.07 -11.54
N GLN A 113 -21.81 -12.29 -12.05
CA GLN A 113 -22.44 -13.41 -11.32
C GLN A 113 -21.63 -13.83 -10.09
N SER A 114 -20.29 -13.84 -10.18
CA SER A 114 -19.44 -14.19 -9.04
C SER A 114 -19.52 -13.15 -7.93
N THR A 115 -19.57 -11.87 -8.29
CA THR A 115 -19.60 -10.73 -7.37
C THR A 115 -20.97 -10.41 -6.82
N SER A 116 -22.06 -10.93 -7.39
CA SER A 116 -23.42 -10.66 -6.89
C SER A 116 -23.67 -11.22 -5.48
N LYS A 117 -22.74 -12.04 -4.97
CA LYS A 117 -22.76 -12.61 -3.61
C LYS A 117 -21.96 -11.78 -2.61
N TRP A 118 -21.21 -10.78 -3.08
CA TRP A 118 -20.37 -9.95 -2.22
C TRP A 118 -21.21 -9.02 -1.36
N ASN A 119 -20.76 -8.80 -0.13
CA ASN A 119 -21.36 -7.82 0.76
C ASN A 119 -20.49 -6.57 0.78
N LEU A 120 -20.77 -5.63 -0.12
CA LEU A 120 -20.05 -4.36 -0.22
C LEU A 120 -20.44 -3.45 0.93
N ARG A 121 -19.67 -3.53 2.02
CA ARG A 121 -19.87 -2.77 3.25
C ARG A 121 -19.50 -1.31 3.07
N LYS A 122 -20.20 -0.45 3.82
CA LYS A 122 -19.81 0.96 3.99
C LYS A 122 -18.38 1.05 4.54
N VAL A 123 -17.58 1.93 3.95
CA VAL A 123 -16.23 2.22 4.43
C VAL A 123 -16.29 2.70 5.88
N ALA A 124 -15.52 2.06 6.75
CA ALA A 124 -15.56 2.27 8.20
C ALA A 124 -14.15 2.58 8.75
N PRO A 125 -13.63 3.80 8.53
CA PRO A 125 -12.25 4.14 8.84
C PRO A 125 -11.85 3.84 10.29
N GLU A 126 -12.70 4.18 11.26
CA GLU A 126 -12.44 3.99 12.69
C GLU A 126 -12.21 2.52 13.09
N LEU A 127 -12.75 1.57 12.33
CA LEU A 127 -12.58 0.14 12.58
C LEU A 127 -11.26 -0.42 12.04
N TRP A 128 -10.53 0.34 11.21
CA TRP A 128 -9.35 -0.15 10.48
C TRP A 128 -8.09 0.72 10.71
N PRO A 129 -7.60 0.84 11.95
CA PRO A 129 -6.33 1.54 12.25
C PRO A 129 -5.11 0.83 11.66
N THR A 130 -5.23 -0.45 11.33
CA THR A 130 -4.15 -1.32 10.86
C THR A 130 -4.42 -1.82 9.44
N PHE A 131 -3.34 -2.07 8.70
CA PHE A 131 -3.41 -2.56 7.33
C PHE A 131 -4.05 -3.97 7.26
N PRO A 132 -4.78 -4.34 6.19
CA PRO A 132 -5.43 -5.64 6.03
C PRO A 132 -4.49 -6.86 5.88
N ASN A 133 -3.24 -6.78 6.32
CA ASN A 133 -2.30 -7.90 6.44
C ASN A 133 -2.09 -8.34 7.90
N VAL A 134 -2.70 -7.64 8.87
CA VAL A 134 -2.60 -7.98 10.30
C VAL A 134 -3.97 -8.25 10.90
N PRO A 135 -4.06 -9.13 11.93
CA PRO A 135 -5.28 -9.32 12.70
C PRO A 135 -5.86 -7.98 13.21
N ASN A 136 -7.17 -7.82 13.06
CA ASN A 136 -7.86 -6.61 13.51
C ASN A 136 -8.93 -6.96 14.56
N PRO A 137 -8.67 -6.72 15.86
CA PRO A 137 -9.62 -7.06 16.92
C PRO A 137 -10.89 -6.20 16.92
N LEU A 138 -10.89 -5.06 16.21
CA LEU A 138 -12.08 -4.21 16.07
C LEU A 138 -13.08 -4.75 15.05
N VAL A 139 -12.69 -5.76 14.28
CA VAL A 139 -13.52 -6.40 13.24
C VAL A 139 -13.49 -7.92 13.44
N PRO A 140 -14.31 -8.45 14.37
CA PRO A 140 -14.30 -9.88 14.72
C PRO A 140 -14.60 -10.84 13.56
N GLU A 141 -15.32 -10.36 12.54
CA GLU A 141 -15.59 -11.10 11.31
C GLU A 141 -14.41 -11.17 10.34
N PHE A 142 -13.36 -10.35 10.55
CA PHE A 142 -12.13 -10.45 9.78
C PHE A 142 -11.37 -11.70 10.24
N ARG A 143 -11.40 -12.71 9.38
CA ARG A 143 -10.93 -14.06 9.72
C ARG A 143 -9.45 -14.05 10.08
N VAL A 144 -9.12 -14.69 11.20
CA VAL A 144 -7.74 -14.93 11.64
C VAL A 144 -7.55 -16.44 11.87
N ILE A 145 -6.51 -17.01 11.28
CA ILE A 145 -6.11 -18.42 11.45
C ILE A 145 -4.81 -18.45 12.26
N ASN A 146 -4.66 -19.42 13.15
CA ASN A 146 -3.45 -19.62 13.97
C ASN A 146 -3.03 -18.37 14.79
N GLY A 147 -3.98 -17.48 15.09
CA GLY A 147 -3.77 -16.28 15.91
C GLY A 147 -3.08 -15.11 15.22
N ASN A 148 -2.50 -15.28 14.02
CA ASN A 148 -1.77 -14.21 13.33
C ASN A 148 -1.90 -14.19 11.79
N GLN A 149 -2.56 -15.16 11.17
CA GLN A 149 -2.68 -15.24 9.70
C GLN A 149 -4.04 -14.70 9.26
N VAL A 150 -4.06 -13.79 8.29
CA VAL A 150 -5.30 -13.17 7.75
C VAL A 150 -5.56 -13.63 6.30
N PRO A 151 -6.26 -14.76 6.09
CA PRO A 151 -6.43 -15.37 4.77
C PRO A 151 -7.27 -14.53 3.79
N ASP A 152 -8.12 -13.64 4.31
CA ASP A 152 -9.02 -12.77 3.54
C ASP A 152 -8.48 -11.33 3.46
N GLY A 153 -7.20 -11.18 3.79
CA GLY A 153 -6.48 -9.91 3.81
C GLY A 153 -5.79 -9.57 2.49
N LEU A 154 -4.89 -8.61 2.56
CA LEU A 154 -4.06 -8.18 1.44
C LEU A 154 -2.59 -8.21 1.85
N GLU A 155 -1.70 -8.47 0.90
CA GLU A 155 -0.26 -8.36 1.13
C GLU A 155 0.10 -6.89 1.34
N SER A 156 0.78 -6.57 2.44
CA SER A 156 1.46 -5.29 2.55
C SER A 156 2.78 -5.43 1.79
N ALA A 157 2.91 -4.71 0.68
CA ALA A 157 4.20 -4.55 0.00
C ALA A 157 4.97 -3.36 0.59
N MET A 158 6.23 -3.22 0.17
CA MET A 158 7.00 -2.04 0.51
C MET A 158 6.36 -0.82 -0.13
N ASP A 159 6.12 0.18 0.70
CA ASP A 159 5.60 1.47 0.32
C ASP A 159 6.53 2.13 -0.73
N GLU A 160 6.01 2.41 -1.92
CA GLU A 160 6.74 3.18 -2.94
C GLU A 160 6.26 4.63 -2.97
N THR A 161 7.13 5.55 -2.56
CA THR A 161 6.94 6.99 -2.75
C THR A 161 7.36 7.41 -4.15
N ASN A 162 6.74 6.79 -5.15
CA ASN A 162 6.93 7.17 -6.53
C ASN A 162 5.66 7.93 -6.92
N PHE A 163 5.67 9.25 -7.02
CA PHE A 163 4.74 9.94 -7.93
C PHE A 163 5.45 10.02 -9.28
N CYS A 164 4.75 9.76 -10.38
CA CYS A 164 5.42 9.75 -11.68
C CYS A 164 5.51 11.13 -12.33
N GLN A 165 4.94 12.13 -11.69
CA GLN A 165 4.97 13.49 -12.14
C GLN A 165 6.29 14.16 -11.70
N GLN A 166 7.35 14.08 -12.52
CA GLN A 166 8.51 14.97 -12.36
C GLN A 166 8.18 16.36 -12.92
N LEU A 167 7.34 16.41 -13.96
CA LEU A 167 6.78 17.63 -14.56
C LEU A 167 5.25 17.57 -14.59
N ALA A 168 4.59 18.72 -14.42
CA ALA A 168 3.12 18.80 -14.44
C ALA A 168 2.54 18.22 -15.75
N GLY A 169 1.55 17.32 -15.61
CA GLY A 169 0.90 16.63 -16.73
C GLY A 169 1.62 15.38 -17.26
N GLU A 170 2.78 15.01 -16.72
CA GLU A 170 3.49 13.79 -17.14
C GLU A 170 2.68 12.54 -16.77
N ALA A 171 2.41 11.71 -17.78
CA ALA A 171 1.76 10.42 -17.63
C ALA A 171 2.79 9.30 -17.53
N CYS A 172 2.48 8.26 -16.78
CA CYS A 172 3.33 7.09 -16.62
C CYS A 172 2.57 5.79 -16.83
N HIS A 173 3.33 4.76 -17.19
CA HIS A 173 2.87 3.39 -17.25
C HIS A 173 2.78 2.81 -15.83
N VAL A 174 1.64 2.22 -15.51
CA VAL A 174 1.36 1.60 -14.22
C VAL A 174 0.81 0.20 -14.46
N PRO A 175 1.69 -0.81 -14.47
CA PRO A 175 1.27 -2.18 -14.58
C PRO A 175 0.66 -2.66 -13.25
N VAL A 176 -0.45 -3.40 -13.33
CA VAL A 176 -1.00 -4.16 -12.20
C VAL A 176 -0.97 -5.64 -12.58
N ALA A 177 -0.02 -6.36 -11.98
CA ALA A 177 0.20 -7.77 -12.28
C ALA A 177 -1.07 -8.61 -12.08
N ALA A 178 -1.16 -9.75 -12.78
CA ALA A 178 -2.25 -10.70 -12.59
C ALA A 178 -2.39 -11.08 -11.11
N MET A 179 -3.62 -11.05 -10.58
CA MET A 179 -3.94 -11.33 -9.17
C MET A 179 -3.28 -10.38 -8.16
N HIS A 180 -2.96 -9.16 -8.58
CA HIS A 180 -2.46 -8.09 -7.72
C HIS A 180 -3.46 -6.93 -7.67
N TYR A 181 -3.23 -6.03 -6.74
CA TYR A 181 -3.87 -4.74 -6.69
C TYR A 181 -2.83 -3.62 -6.66
N LEU A 182 -3.25 -2.45 -7.14
CA LEU A 182 -2.64 -1.17 -6.90
C LEU A 182 -3.51 -0.41 -5.91
N TYR A 183 -2.91 0.14 -4.87
CA TYR A 183 -3.48 1.17 -4.02
C TYR A 183 -2.73 2.48 -4.28
N PHE A 184 -3.47 3.56 -4.51
CA PHE A 184 -2.92 4.89 -4.69
C PHE A 184 -3.70 5.90 -3.86
N SER A 185 -2.99 6.73 -3.10
CA SER A 185 -3.54 7.87 -2.38
C SER A 185 -2.90 9.15 -2.90
N GLY A 186 -3.60 9.87 -3.77
CA GLY A 186 -3.07 11.04 -4.47
C GLY A 186 -3.98 11.53 -5.59
N ASP A 187 -3.66 12.68 -6.17
CA ASP A 187 -4.33 13.16 -7.39
C ASP A 187 -4.03 12.20 -8.55
N TYR A 188 -5.05 11.81 -9.32
CA TYR A 188 -4.88 10.96 -10.50
C TYR A 188 -5.77 11.38 -11.66
N ASP A 189 -5.31 11.08 -12.87
CA ASP A 189 -6.08 11.15 -14.09
C ASP A 189 -5.66 10.02 -15.02
N ILE A 190 -6.47 8.98 -15.10
CA ILE A 190 -6.22 7.79 -15.90
C ILE A 190 -7.34 7.69 -16.95
N PRO A 191 -7.02 7.91 -18.23
CA PRO A 191 -7.99 7.78 -19.31
C PRO A 191 -8.78 6.47 -19.22
N ASN A 192 -10.10 6.59 -19.35
CA ASN A 192 -11.09 5.49 -19.28
C ASN A 192 -11.22 4.78 -17.92
N VAL A 193 -10.41 5.10 -16.91
CA VAL A 193 -10.53 4.54 -15.56
C VAL A 193 -11.19 5.56 -14.62
N GLY A 194 -10.67 6.78 -14.58
CA GLY A 194 -11.20 7.83 -13.73
C GLY A 194 -10.19 8.92 -13.42
N SER A 195 -10.68 10.00 -12.82
CA SER A 195 -9.86 11.13 -12.41
C SER A 195 -10.36 11.66 -11.06
N CYS A 196 -9.43 12.03 -10.19
CA CYS A 196 -9.74 12.72 -8.94
C CYS A 196 -8.63 13.72 -8.62
N LYS A 197 -9.03 14.90 -8.16
CA LYS A 197 -8.11 15.97 -7.76
C LYS A 197 -8.60 16.70 -6.52
N GLU A 198 -7.72 16.91 -5.56
CA GLU A 198 -7.99 17.81 -4.42
C GLU A 198 -8.03 19.27 -4.93
N ASN A 199 -9.11 19.98 -4.62
CA ASN A 199 -9.39 21.33 -5.13
C ASN A 199 -9.57 22.39 -4.03
N GLY A 200 -8.90 22.22 -2.89
CA GLY A 200 -8.97 23.10 -1.72
C GLY A 200 -10.09 22.76 -0.72
N ASN A 201 -10.94 21.78 -1.02
CA ASN A 201 -12.03 21.34 -0.14
C ASN A 201 -11.57 20.34 0.95
N ARG A 202 -10.30 19.91 0.91
CA ARG A 202 -9.71 18.86 1.74
C ARG A 202 -10.41 17.51 1.60
N ILE A 203 -10.89 17.21 0.39
CA ILE A 203 -11.36 15.88 0.01
C ILE A 203 -10.24 15.21 -0.77
N GLY A 204 -9.58 14.24 -0.14
CA GLY A 204 -8.48 13.51 -0.75
C GLY A 204 -8.96 12.50 -1.79
N CYS A 205 -8.01 11.96 -2.56
CA CYS A 205 -8.29 11.01 -3.62
C CYS A 205 -7.63 9.66 -3.33
N MET A 206 -8.42 8.59 -3.39
CA MET A 206 -7.96 7.22 -3.29
C MET A 206 -8.42 6.43 -4.51
N LEU A 207 -7.48 5.74 -5.14
CA LEU A 207 -7.74 4.79 -6.21
C LEU A 207 -7.24 3.41 -5.81
N VAL A 208 -8.06 2.40 -6.04
CA VAL A 208 -7.67 1.00 -5.95
C VAL A 208 -7.96 0.35 -7.30
N ILE A 209 -6.96 -0.27 -7.93
CA ILE A 209 -7.15 -1.10 -9.12
C ILE A 209 -6.90 -2.55 -8.74
N VAL A 210 -7.86 -3.43 -8.96
CA VAL A 210 -7.77 -4.86 -8.61
C VAL A 210 -7.79 -5.67 -9.90
N ASN A 211 -6.67 -6.32 -10.22
CA ASN A 211 -6.60 -7.20 -11.38
C ASN A 211 -6.97 -8.64 -11.01
N VAL A 212 -8.20 -9.03 -11.31
CA VAL A 212 -8.72 -10.38 -11.07
C VAL A 212 -8.45 -11.37 -12.20
N GLY A 213 -7.81 -10.89 -13.29
CA GLY A 213 -7.48 -11.67 -14.46
C GLY A 213 -6.17 -12.45 -14.34
N GLY A 214 -5.96 -13.35 -15.31
CA GLY A 214 -4.74 -14.16 -15.43
C GLY A 214 -3.58 -13.47 -16.18
N VAL A 215 -3.76 -12.22 -16.60
CA VAL A 215 -2.74 -11.43 -17.31
C VAL A 215 -2.58 -10.06 -16.67
N THR A 216 -1.37 -9.50 -16.73
CA THR A 216 -1.07 -8.15 -16.26
C THR A 216 -1.90 -7.11 -17.01
N SER A 217 -2.46 -6.14 -16.27
CA SER A 217 -3.04 -4.94 -16.83
C SER A 217 -2.00 -3.83 -16.88
N ASP A 218 -2.13 -2.92 -17.83
CA ASP A 218 -1.19 -1.83 -18.07
C ASP A 218 -1.98 -0.55 -18.38
N PHE A 219 -1.88 0.41 -17.45
CA PHE A 219 -2.53 1.70 -17.57
C PHE A 219 -1.51 2.78 -17.84
N THR A 220 -1.87 3.75 -18.67
CA THR A 220 -1.12 5.00 -18.79
C THR A 220 -1.96 6.11 -18.20
N GLY A 221 -1.41 6.87 -17.25
CA GLY A 221 -2.14 7.96 -16.61
C GLY A 221 -1.25 8.87 -15.79
N VAL A 222 -1.81 9.99 -15.35
CA VAL A 222 -1.16 10.94 -14.45
C VAL A 222 -1.38 10.48 -13.02
N PHE A 223 -0.29 10.35 -12.26
CA PHE A 223 -0.31 10.10 -10.82
C PHE A 223 0.49 11.21 -10.15
N GLY A 224 -0.24 12.16 -9.57
CA GLY A 224 0.31 13.30 -8.85
C GLY A 224 0.92 12.93 -7.50
N GLN A 225 1.20 13.94 -6.68
CA GLN A 225 1.79 13.73 -5.36
C GLN A 225 0.92 12.82 -4.49
N GLY A 226 1.51 11.71 -4.08
CA GLY A 226 0.79 10.65 -3.41
C GLY A 226 1.67 9.46 -3.09
N PHE A 227 1.02 8.41 -2.62
CA PHE A 227 1.65 7.17 -2.20
C PHE A 227 1.08 5.98 -3.00
N ARG A 228 1.95 5.08 -3.47
CA ARG A 228 1.58 3.89 -4.24
C ARG A 228 2.00 2.61 -3.53
N LEU A 229 1.12 1.61 -3.56
CA LEU A 229 1.38 0.26 -3.09
C LEU A 229 0.90 -0.75 -4.13
N HIS A 230 1.79 -1.67 -4.52
CA HIS A 230 1.48 -2.79 -5.42
C HIS A 230 1.69 -4.10 -4.68
N ALA A 231 0.65 -4.92 -4.56
CA ALA A 231 0.76 -6.17 -3.81
C ALA A 231 -0.29 -7.20 -4.23
N ARG A 232 -0.19 -8.43 -3.72
CA ARG A 232 -1.18 -9.48 -3.95
C ARG A 232 -2.37 -9.32 -3.04
N TYR A 233 -3.55 -9.70 -3.51
CA TYR A 233 -4.67 -9.97 -2.61
C TYR A 233 -4.66 -11.45 -2.20
N PHE A 234 -5.04 -11.73 -0.96
CA PHE A 234 -5.17 -13.10 -0.48
C PHE A 234 -6.61 -13.57 -0.71
N ASN A 235 -6.77 -14.80 -1.22
CA ASN A 235 -8.06 -15.44 -1.44
C ASN A 235 -9.08 -14.60 -2.25
N GLY A 236 -9.08 -14.76 -3.58
CA GLY A 236 -10.00 -14.05 -4.48
C GLY A 236 -11.51 -14.17 -4.15
N ASN A 237 -11.92 -15.18 -3.38
CA ASN A 237 -13.32 -15.39 -2.98
C ASN A 237 -13.78 -14.49 -1.83
N ALA A 238 -12.86 -13.82 -1.12
CA ALA A 238 -13.14 -12.90 -0.03
C ALA A 238 -12.64 -11.48 -0.33
N LEU A 239 -12.55 -11.13 -1.61
CA LEU A 239 -12.08 -9.82 -2.06
C LEU A 239 -12.94 -8.66 -1.53
N ASP A 240 -14.24 -8.88 -1.29
CA ASP A 240 -15.10 -7.87 -0.68
C ASP A 240 -14.62 -7.45 0.72
N MET A 241 -14.14 -8.40 1.53
CA MET A 241 -13.53 -8.12 2.83
C MET A 241 -12.20 -7.38 2.68
N GLY A 242 -11.33 -7.83 1.78
CA GLY A 242 -10.04 -7.18 1.51
C GLY A 242 -10.22 -5.73 1.04
N ILE A 243 -11.20 -5.47 0.18
CA ILE A 243 -11.51 -4.12 -0.33
C ILE A 243 -12.12 -3.24 0.74
N TRP A 244 -13.07 -3.75 1.53
CA TRP A 244 -13.61 -3.01 2.66
C TRP A 244 -12.52 -2.61 3.65
N ALA A 245 -11.63 -3.55 3.96
CA ALA A 245 -10.53 -3.34 4.89
C ALA A 245 -9.50 -2.33 4.36
N LEU A 246 -9.07 -2.46 3.09
CA LEU A 246 -8.11 -1.55 2.46
C LEU A 246 -8.64 -0.13 2.34
N THR A 247 -9.88 0.02 1.86
CA THR A 247 -10.49 1.34 1.67
C THR A 247 -10.74 2.02 3.01
N SER A 248 -11.13 1.27 4.04
CA SER A 248 -11.28 1.78 5.40
C SER A 248 -9.94 2.17 6.01
N HIS A 249 -8.92 1.32 5.89
CA HIS A 249 -7.58 1.63 6.38
C HIS A 249 -6.98 2.84 5.67
N GLY A 250 -7.07 2.90 4.34
CA GLY A 250 -6.61 4.03 3.56
C GLY A 250 -7.32 5.32 3.96
N ALA A 251 -8.64 5.27 4.18
CA ALA A 251 -9.41 6.45 4.60
C ALA A 251 -9.04 6.88 6.02
N ASN A 252 -8.78 5.92 6.92
CA ASN A 252 -8.30 6.18 8.27
C ASN A 252 -6.98 6.97 8.26
N THR A 253 -6.04 6.48 7.46
CA THR A 253 -4.72 7.06 7.23
C THR A 253 -4.83 8.44 6.59
N MET A 254 -5.55 8.58 5.48
CA MET A 254 -5.70 9.86 4.78
C MET A 254 -6.42 10.94 5.60
N MET A 255 -7.35 10.54 6.47
CA MET A 255 -8.04 11.46 7.38
C MET A 255 -7.31 11.65 8.71
N ASN A 256 -6.14 11.04 8.93
CA ASN A 256 -5.38 11.13 10.19
C ASN A 256 -6.28 10.90 11.43
N LEU A 257 -7.02 9.80 11.45
CA LEU A 257 -7.88 9.45 12.59
C LEU A 257 -7.03 8.82 13.70
N ASN A 258 -6.88 7.49 13.70
CA ASN A 258 -6.06 6.73 14.65
C ASN A 258 -4.98 5.91 13.93
N SER A 259 -4.53 6.39 12.77
CA SER A 259 -3.58 5.69 11.92
C SER A 259 -2.22 5.52 12.60
N ALA A 260 -1.69 4.29 12.55
CA ALA A 260 -0.36 3.98 13.04
C ALA A 260 0.76 4.75 12.30
N LEU A 261 0.47 5.28 11.11
CA LEU A 261 1.41 6.03 10.28
C LEU A 261 1.55 7.51 10.71
N ASN A 262 0.69 8.01 11.61
CA ASN A 262 0.80 9.36 12.16
C ASN A 262 0.48 9.41 13.66
N PRO A 263 1.31 8.78 14.51
CA PRO A 263 1.04 8.65 15.94
C PRO A 263 1.06 9.98 16.70
N THR A 264 1.65 11.03 16.12
CA THR A 264 1.81 12.35 16.77
C THR A 264 0.86 13.40 16.23
N ASN A 265 0.03 13.11 15.23
CA ASN A 265 -0.82 14.10 14.54
C ASN A 265 -0.05 15.27 13.90
N LEU A 266 1.22 15.04 13.52
CA LEU A 266 2.12 16.09 12.99
C LEU A 266 2.36 15.97 11.48
N GLN A 267 2.04 14.83 10.88
CA GLN A 267 2.30 14.54 9.47
C GLN A 267 1.01 14.09 8.78
N ASN A 268 0.92 14.28 7.47
CA ASN A 268 -0.15 13.67 6.70
C ASN A 268 0.30 12.25 6.33
N ALA A 269 -0.43 11.24 6.79
CA ALA A 269 -0.02 9.85 6.68
C ALA A 269 -0.18 9.22 5.28
N GLY A 270 -0.45 10.02 4.24
CA GLY A 270 -0.47 9.52 2.86
C GLY A 270 -1.43 10.22 1.89
N ALA A 271 -2.04 11.35 2.26
CA ALA A 271 -3.00 12.02 1.38
C ALA A 271 -2.44 13.24 0.62
N ASN A 272 -2.97 13.47 -0.58
CA ASN A 272 -2.84 14.72 -1.36
C ASN A 272 -3.40 15.97 -0.66
N CYS A 273 -4.16 15.85 0.44
CA CYS A 273 -4.69 17.01 1.18
C CYS A 273 -3.61 17.92 1.79
N SER A 274 -2.36 17.46 1.87
CA SER A 274 -1.18 18.30 2.19
C SER A 274 -1.28 19.12 3.49
N VAL A 275 -2.08 18.67 4.48
CA VAL A 275 -2.20 19.31 5.80
C VAL A 275 -1.96 18.32 6.95
N PRO A 276 -1.31 18.73 8.05
CA PRO A 276 -0.97 17.83 9.18
C PRO A 276 -2.17 17.17 9.84
N ILE A 277 -3.33 17.82 9.81
CA ILE A 277 -4.56 17.26 10.37
C ILE A 277 -5.21 16.22 9.45
N GLY A 278 -4.69 15.97 8.25
CA GLY A 278 -5.29 15.05 7.27
C GLY A 278 -6.49 15.63 6.52
N CYS A 279 -7.10 14.81 5.67
CA CYS A 279 -8.28 15.19 4.89
C CYS A 279 -9.54 15.31 5.76
N LYS A 280 -10.51 16.12 5.30
CA LYS A 280 -11.89 16.16 5.82
C LYS A 280 -12.73 14.98 5.32
N GLY A 281 -12.34 14.42 4.19
CA GLY A 281 -12.98 13.26 3.57
C GLY A 281 -12.11 12.70 2.46
N VAL A 282 -12.53 11.59 1.89
CA VAL A 282 -11.81 10.89 0.83
C VAL A 282 -12.82 10.42 -0.22
N HIS A 283 -12.60 10.84 -1.46
CA HIS A 283 -13.23 10.22 -2.61
C HIS A 283 -12.47 8.92 -2.92
N ILE A 284 -13.20 7.81 -2.91
CA ILE A 284 -12.64 6.47 -3.08
C ILE A 284 -13.20 5.88 -4.37
N GLN A 285 -12.30 5.44 -5.25
CA GLN A 285 -12.63 4.68 -6.44
C GLN A 285 -11.95 3.30 -6.37
N VAL A 286 -12.70 2.23 -6.60
CA VAL A 286 -12.18 0.87 -6.72
C VAL A 286 -12.59 0.31 -8.08
N VAL A 287 -11.61 -0.06 -8.90
CA VAL A 287 -11.83 -0.57 -10.26
C VAL A 287 -11.34 -2.00 -10.34
N PHE A 288 -12.21 -2.91 -10.74
CA PHE A 288 -11.88 -4.30 -11.02
C PHE A 288 -11.61 -4.48 -12.51
N VAL A 289 -10.52 -5.18 -12.82
CA VAL A 289 -10.05 -5.40 -14.19
C VAL A 289 -9.64 -6.86 -14.41
N SER A 290 -9.66 -7.31 -15.66
CA SER A 290 -9.05 -8.59 -16.09
C SER A 290 -8.16 -8.30 -17.28
N GLY A 291 -6.85 -8.18 -17.04
CA GLY A 291 -5.98 -7.47 -17.98
C GLY A 291 -6.49 -6.04 -18.19
N ASN A 292 -6.48 -5.56 -19.43
CA ASN A 292 -6.95 -4.20 -19.77
C ASN A 292 -8.48 -4.10 -19.93
N GLU A 293 -9.23 -5.16 -19.66
CA GLU A 293 -10.69 -5.10 -19.65
C GLU A 293 -11.19 -4.61 -18.29
N LEU A 294 -11.94 -3.51 -18.28
CA LEU A 294 -12.62 -3.02 -17.07
C LEU A 294 -13.92 -3.79 -16.82
N LEU A 295 -14.15 -4.20 -15.56
CA LEU A 295 -15.27 -5.05 -15.18
C LEU A 295 -16.29 -4.28 -14.32
N LEU A 296 -15.82 -3.64 -13.25
CA LEU A 296 -16.66 -2.99 -12.26
C LEU A 296 -15.93 -1.77 -11.72
N ASP A 297 -16.65 -0.66 -11.62
CA ASP A 297 -16.20 0.57 -10.96
C ASP A 297 -17.09 0.85 -9.74
N LEU A 298 -16.46 0.96 -8.57
CA LEU A 298 -17.08 1.32 -7.30
C LEU A 298 -16.60 2.71 -6.91
N THR A 299 -17.54 3.62 -6.67
CA THR A 299 -17.19 4.96 -6.17
C THR A 299 -17.95 5.28 -4.89
N THR A 300 -17.29 5.93 -3.94
CA THR A 300 -17.94 6.47 -2.74
C THR A 300 -17.20 7.71 -2.23
N LEU A 301 -17.85 8.46 -1.36
CA LEU A 301 -17.27 9.59 -0.64
C LEU A 301 -17.43 9.34 0.85
N VAL A 302 -16.31 9.31 1.56
CA VAL A 302 -16.28 9.21 3.02
C VAL A 302 -15.92 10.56 3.58
N THR A 303 -16.65 11.05 4.57
CA THR A 303 -16.32 12.26 5.32
C THR A 303 -16.17 11.93 6.80
N ARG A 304 -15.46 12.78 7.54
CA ARG A 304 -15.51 12.77 9.01
C ARG A 304 -16.91 13.05 9.53
#